data_AF-A0A949LFZ6-F1
#
_entry.id   AF-A0A949LFZ6-F1
#
_cell.length_a   1.000
_cell.length_b   1.000
_cell.length_c   1.000
_cell.angle_alpha   90.00
_cell.angle_beta   90.00
_cell.angle_gamma   90.00
#
_symmetry.space_group_name_H-M   'P 1'
#
loop_
_entity.id
_entity.type
_entity.pdbx_description
1 polymer ?
#
loop_
_entity_poly.entity_id
_entity_poly.type
_entity_poly.pdbx_seq_one_letter_code
_entity_poly.pdbx_strand_id
1 'polypeptide(L)'
;MDPTLLALRWAHVLAACVAVGGLVFARFGLLPALHDLDETTRDGIHDRIRRGWMPWVMGAITLLLASGLANFLLFTARVGEEGWGGGEWM
;
A
#
# COMPACT_ATOMS: atom_id res chain seq x y z
N MET A 1 -8.32 -21.62 -9.65
CA MET A 1 -7.77 -20.46 -8.91
C MET A 1 -8.94 -19.58 -8.53
N ASP A 2 -9.14 -19.33 -7.25
CA ASP A 2 -10.29 -18.57 -6.76
C ASP A 2 -10.18 -17.10 -7.22
N PRO A 3 -11.09 -16.59 -8.07
CA PRO A 3 -10.96 -15.24 -8.67
C PRO A 3 -10.92 -14.14 -7.60
N THR A 4 -11.53 -14.38 -6.45
CA THR A 4 -11.56 -13.49 -5.29
C THR A 4 -10.17 -13.30 -4.66
N LEU A 5 -9.39 -14.37 -4.54
CA LEU A 5 -8.01 -14.32 -4.03
C LEU A 5 -7.08 -13.60 -5.00
N LEU A 6 -7.30 -13.76 -6.30
CA LEU A 6 -6.54 -13.05 -7.33
C LEU A 6 -6.81 -11.54 -7.27
N ALA A 7 -8.07 -11.13 -7.13
CA ALA A 7 -8.47 -9.73 -7.00
C ALA A 7 -7.87 -9.07 -5.75
N LEU A 8 -7.88 -9.75 -4.60
CA LEU A 8 -7.27 -9.27 -3.35
C LEU A 8 -5.76 -9.06 -3.49
N ARG A 9 -5.05 -9.99 -4.15
CA ARG A 9 -3.61 -9.87 -4.41
C ARG A 9 -3.30 -8.68 -5.32
N TRP A 10 -4.04 -8.52 -6.41
CA TRP A 10 -3.86 -7.39 -7.32
C TRP A 10 -4.19 -6.05 -6.67
N ALA A 11 -5.24 -5.97 -5.85
CA ALA A 11 -5.55 -4.76 -5.08
C ALA A 11 -4.42 -4.40 -4.10
N HIS A 12 -3.82 -5.39 -3.43
CA HIS A 12 -2.67 -5.18 -2.54
C HIS A 12 -1.43 -4.67 -3.30
N VAL A 13 -1.11 -5.30 -4.44
CA VAL A 13 0.03 -4.91 -5.28
C VAL A 13 -0.16 -3.49 -5.85
N LEU A 14 -1.36 -3.16 -6.32
CA LEU A 14 -1.67 -1.82 -6.82
C LEU A 14 -1.56 -0.76 -5.71
N ALA A 15 -2.03 -1.06 -4.49
CA ALA A 15 -1.87 -0.16 -3.34
C ALA A 15 -0.40 0.07 -2.98
N ALA A 16 0.41 -1.00 -2.98
CA ALA A 16 1.86 -0.91 -2.75
C ALA A 16 2.55 -0.08 -3.84
N CYS A 17 2.22 -0.28 -5.12
CA CYS A 17 2.75 0.50 -6.23
C CYS A 17 2.43 1.99 -6.11
N VAL A 18 1.20 2.36 -5.71
CA VAL A 18 0.81 3.77 -5.53
C VAL A 18 1.54 4.40 -4.34
N ALA A 19 1.65 3.67 -3.22
CA ALA A 19 2.35 4.17 -2.03
C ALA A 19 3.86 4.37 -2.28
N VAL A 20 4.53 3.37 -2.86
CA VAL A 20 5.96 3.43 -3.18
C VAL A 20 6.22 4.44 -4.30
N GLY A 21 5.42 4.43 -5.36
CA GLY A 21 5.52 5.39 -6.46
C GLY A 21 5.33 6.84 -6.01
N GLY A 22 4.37 7.08 -5.11
CA GLY A 22 4.15 8.38 -4.49
C GLY A 22 5.32 8.86 -3.64
N LEU A 23 5.92 7.97 -2.84
CA LEU A 23 7.09 8.29 -2.01
C LEU A 23 8.32 8.58 -2.87
N VAL A 24 8.55 7.77 -3.91
CA VAL A 24 9.65 7.95 -4.86
C VAL A 24 9.48 9.26 -5.62
N PHE A 25 8.28 9.56 -6.12
CA PHE A 25 7.98 10.83 -6.79
C PHE A 25 8.20 12.03 -5.86
N ALA A 26 7.73 11.97 -4.60
CA ALA A 26 7.94 13.04 -3.64
C ALA A 26 9.44 13.26 -3.34
N ARG A 27 10.21 12.18 -3.20
CA ARG A 27 11.62 12.23 -2.80
C ARG A 27 12.58 12.61 -3.91
N PHE A 28 12.31 12.16 -5.14
CA PHE A 28 13.23 12.29 -6.28
C PHE A 28 12.69 13.18 -7.40
N GLY A 29 11.40 13.46 -7.46
CA GLY A 29 10.82 14.42 -8.40
C GLY A 29 10.55 15.75 -7.74
N LEU A 30 9.70 15.74 -6.70
CA LEU A 30 9.15 16.96 -6.12
C LEU A 30 10.18 17.78 -5.33
N LEU A 31 10.89 17.14 -4.39
CA LEU A 31 11.91 17.81 -3.58
C LEU A 31 13.03 18.49 -4.42
N PRO A 32 13.64 17.82 -5.41
CA PRO A 32 14.65 18.47 -6.26
C PRO A 32 14.05 19.53 -7.20
N ALA A 33 12.83 19.35 -7.73
CA ALA A 33 12.18 20.38 -8.56
C ALA A 33 11.84 21.67 -7.79
N LEU A 34 11.72 21.56 -6.47
CA LEU A 34 11.44 22.68 -5.57
C LEU A 34 12.69 23.34 -4.99
N HIS A 35 13.89 22.84 -5.30
CA HIS A 35 15.14 23.33 -4.73
C HIS A 35 15.49 24.76 -5.18
N ASP A 36 15.21 25.09 -6.45
CA ASP A 36 15.56 26.40 -7.04
C ASP A 36 14.46 27.46 -6.86
N LEU A 37 13.43 27.15 -6.06
CA LEU A 37 12.32 28.04 -5.78
C LEU A 37 12.50 28.76 -4.44
N ASP A 38 12.08 30.02 -4.42
CA ASP A 38 12.06 30.87 -3.23
C ASP A 38 11.30 30.19 -2.07
N GLU A 39 11.81 30.36 -0.85
CA GLU A 39 11.36 29.68 0.39
C GLU A 39 9.84 29.76 0.58
N THR A 40 9.25 30.94 0.38
CA THR A 40 7.81 31.21 0.48
C THR A 40 6.98 30.50 -0.58
N THR A 41 7.50 30.36 -1.79
CA THR A 41 6.82 29.67 -2.89
C THR A 41 6.92 28.15 -2.71
N ARG A 42 8.09 27.67 -2.25
CA ARG A 42 8.34 26.28 -1.91
C ARG A 42 7.39 25.79 -0.82
N ASP A 43 7.25 26.52 0.27
CA ASP A 43 6.38 26.14 1.38
C ASP A 43 4.90 26.13 0.97
N GLY A 44 4.46 27.12 0.18
CA GLY A 44 3.09 27.17 -0.34
C GLY A 44 2.75 26.07 -1.35
N ILE A 45 3.72 25.58 -2.12
CA ILE A 45 3.54 24.42 -3.01
C ILE A 45 3.55 23.13 -2.20
N HIS A 46 4.49 22.98 -1.27
CA HIS A 46 4.60 21.82 -0.40
C HIS A 46 3.31 21.61 0.40
N ASP A 47 2.72 22.66 0.99
CA ASP A 47 1.52 22.53 1.81
C ASP A 47 0.26 22.18 0.98
N ARG A 48 0.14 22.72 -0.24
CA ARG A 48 -0.94 22.35 -1.19
C ARG A 48 -0.83 20.91 -1.66
N ILE A 49 0.37 20.48 -2.04
CA ILE A 49 0.60 19.10 -2.47
C ILE A 49 0.38 18.15 -1.30
N ARG A 50 0.90 18.47 -0.11
CA ARG A 50 0.69 17.66 1.09
C ARG A 50 -0.79 17.49 1.40
N ARG A 51 -1.60 18.57 1.35
CA ARG A 51 -3.05 18.50 1.56
C ARG A 51 -3.77 17.62 0.52
N GLY A 52 -3.39 17.72 -0.75
CA GLY A 52 -3.97 16.90 -1.81
C GLY A 52 -3.53 15.43 -1.76
N TRP A 53 -2.29 15.17 -1.34
CA TRP A 53 -1.64 13.85 -1.42
C TRP A 53 -1.84 13.01 -0.14
N MET A 54 -1.93 13.65 1.04
CA MET A 54 -2.12 12.95 2.32
C MET A 54 -3.29 11.97 2.34
N PRO A 55 -4.50 12.33 1.85
CA PRO A 55 -5.64 11.41 1.82
C PRO A 55 -5.38 10.16 0.96
N TRP A 56 -4.68 10.31 -0.17
CA TRP A 56 -4.30 9.20 -1.05
C TRP A 56 -3.30 8.27 -0.40
N VAL A 57 -2.28 8.82 0.27
CA VAL A 57 -1.29 8.03 1.01
C VAL A 57 -1.93 7.28 2.17
N MET A 58 -2.77 7.96 2.97
CA MET A 58 -3.52 7.32 4.06
C MET A 58 -4.45 6.23 3.53
N GLY A 59 -5.14 6.47 2.42
CA GLY A 59 -5.96 5.47 1.74
C GLY A 59 -5.15 4.26 1.28
N ALA A 60 -4.00 4.48 0.64
CA ALA A 60 -3.12 3.42 0.16
C ALA A 60 -2.55 2.58 1.31
N ILE A 61 -2.06 3.22 2.39
CA ILE A 61 -1.56 2.54 3.59
C ILE A 61 -2.68 1.72 4.24
N THR A 62 -3.87 2.31 4.40
CA THR A 62 -5.03 1.62 4.97
C THR A 62 -5.43 0.41 4.14
N LEU A 63 -5.48 0.54 2.81
CA LEU A 63 -5.79 -0.56 1.91
C LEU A 63 -4.73 -1.66 1.97
N LEU A 64 -3.46 -1.30 2.06
CA LEU A 64 -2.33 -2.22 2.16
C LEU A 64 -2.36 -3.00 3.49
N LEU A 65 -2.62 -2.33 4.61
CA LEU A 65 -2.82 -2.96 5.92
C LEU A 65 -4.04 -3.89 5.92
N ALA A 66 -5.19 -3.42 5.43
CA ALA A 66 -6.42 -4.20 5.41
C ALA A 66 -6.30 -5.46 4.55
N SER A 67 -5.72 -5.34 3.35
CA SER A 67 -5.52 -6.49 2.45
C SER A 67 -4.42 -7.43 2.93
N GLY A 68 -3.34 -6.91 3.52
CA GLY A 68 -2.29 -7.72 4.15
C GLY A 68 -2.83 -8.55 5.31
N LEU A 69 -3.65 -7.93 6.18
CA LEU A 69 -4.30 -8.59 7.30
C LEU A 69 -5.30 -9.66 6.83
N ALA A 70 -6.15 -9.33 5.85
CA ALA A 70 -7.10 -10.29 5.29
C ALA A 70 -6.39 -11.50 4.67
N ASN A 71 -5.31 -11.28 3.91
CA ASN A 71 -4.52 -12.36 3.31
C ASN A 71 -3.82 -13.23 4.38
N PHE A 72 -3.31 -12.63 5.46
CA PHE A 72 -2.72 -13.36 6.57
C PHE A 72 -3.76 -14.26 7.27
N LEU A 73 -4.94 -13.72 7.59
CA LEU A 73 -6.02 -14.45 8.25
C LEU A 73 -6.56 -15.60 7.38
N LEU A 74 -6.79 -15.36 6.09
CA LEU A 74 -7.23 -16.39 5.16
C LEU A 74 -6.17 -17.50 5.00
N PHE A 75 -4.90 -17.13 4.94
CA PHE A 75 -3.81 -18.10 4.87
C PHE A 75 -3.72 -18.95 6.15
N THR A 76 -3.80 -18.33 7.33
CA THR A 76 -3.77 -19.07 8.61
C THR A 76 -5.01 -19.94 8.81
N ALA A 77 -6.20 -19.48 8.43
CA ALA A 77 -7.41 -20.29 8.46
C ALA A 77 -7.30 -21.53 7.56
N ARG A 78 -6.81 -21.35 6.33
CA ARG A 78 -6.55 -22.45 5.40
C ARG A 78 -5.52 -23.45 5.94
N VAL A 79 -4.41 -22.95 6.49
CA VAL A 79 -3.39 -23.81 7.12
C VAL A 79 -3.94 -24.53 8.36
N GLY A 80 -4.89 -23.93 9.08
CA GLY A 80 -5.60 -24.59 10.17
C GLY A 80 -6.49 -25.75 9.69
N GLU A 81 -7.22 -25.58 8.59
CA GLU A 81 -8.01 -26.65 7.98
C GLU A 81 -7.12 -27.76 7.40
N GLU A 82 -6.05 -27.40 6.67
CA GLU A 82 -5.09 -28.35 6.10
C GLU A 82 -4.24 -29.05 7.19
N GLY A 83 -3.98 -28.37 8.31
CA GLY A 83 -3.24 -28.89 9.46
C GLY A 83 -4.04 -29.81 10.38
N TRP A 84 -5.39 -29.80 10.30
CA TRP A 84 -6.26 -30.72 11.05
C TRP A 84 -6.90 -31.81 10.18
N GLY A 85 -6.87 -31.68 8.86
CA GLY A 85 -7.29 -32.71 7.91
C GLY A 85 -6.28 -33.83 7.65
N GLY A 86 -5.04 -33.69 8.16
CA GLY A 86 -3.92 -34.60 7.93
C GLY A 86 -3.58 -35.52 9.10
N GLY A 87 -4.58 -36.01 9.84
CA GLY A 87 -4.41 -37.16 10.75
C GLY A 87 -4.07 -38.48 10.04
N GLU A 88 -3.40 -38.42 8.90
CA GLU A 88 -2.90 -39.51 8.06
C GLU A 88 -1.37 -39.60 8.20
N TRP A 89 -0.88 -39.47 9.44
CA TRP A 89 0.48 -39.85 9.83
C TRP A 89 0.46 -41.06 10.77
N MET A 90 -0.48 -41.99 10.54
CA MET A 90 -0.41 -43.40 10.91
C MET A 90 -1.07 -44.25 9.84
#